data_AF-A0A2W7B9L3-F1
#
_entry.id   AF-A0A2W7B9L3-F1
#
_cell.length_a   1.000
_cell.length_b   1.000
_cell.length_c   1.000
_cell.angle_alpha   90.00
_cell.angle_beta   90.00
_cell.angle_gamma   90.00
#
_symmetry.space_group_name_H-M   'P 1'
#
loop_
_entity.id
_entity.type
_entity.pdbx_description
1 polymer ?
#
loop_
_entity_poly.entity_id
_entity_poly.type
_entity_poly.pdbx_seq_one_letter_code
_entity_poly.pdbx_strand_id
1 'polypeptide(L)' 'MTTISFKQKVLQSVQEMPQDIGIEDIMEHLYFLHKVEQGLKQVEANNVISHQDAKQNFKQWHK' A
#
# COMPACT_ATOMS: atom_id res chain seq x y z
N MET A 1 -11.85 -18.29 -5.46
CA MET A 1 -11.36 -17.02 -6.07
C MET A 1 -9.86 -17.16 -6.22
N THR A 2 -9.33 -16.98 -7.41
CA THR A 2 -7.88 -17.14 -7.68
C THR A 2 -7.13 -15.99 -7.01
N THR A 3 -6.35 -16.28 -5.98
CA THR A 3 -5.53 -15.27 -5.30
C THR A 3 -4.33 -14.91 -6.19
N ILE A 4 -4.37 -13.72 -6.76
CA ILE A 4 -3.26 -13.16 -7.53
C ILE A 4 -2.11 -12.85 -6.57
N SER A 5 -0.90 -13.35 -6.86
CA SER A 5 0.28 -13.11 -6.02
C SER A 5 0.71 -11.64 -6.06
N PHE A 6 1.42 -11.17 -5.03
CA PHE A 6 1.98 -9.81 -5.01
C PHE A 6 2.85 -9.52 -6.26
N LYS A 7 3.69 -10.48 -6.65
CA LYS A 7 4.52 -10.37 -7.86
C LYS A 7 3.69 -10.14 -9.12
N GLN A 8 2.56 -10.85 -9.27
CA GLN A 8 1.68 -10.67 -10.43
C GLN A 8 1.01 -9.30 -10.42
N LYS A 9 0.58 -8.79 -9.26
CA LYS A 9 0.03 -7.44 -9.14
C LYS A 9 1.05 -6.37 -9.49
N VAL A 10 2.30 -6.53 -9.03
CA VAL A 10 3.41 -5.64 -9.39
C VAL A 10 3.64 -5.64 -10.91
N LEU A 11 3.69 -6.82 -11.54
CA LEU A 11 3.87 -6.92 -12.98
C LEU A 11 2.74 -6.25 -13.76
N GLN A 12 1.49 -6.46 -13.34
CA GLN A 12 0.33 -5.82 -13.97
C GLN A 12 0.41 -4.29 -13.83
N SER A 13 0.69 -3.79 -12.62
CA SER A 13 0.86 -2.36 -12.36
C SER A 13 1.95 -1.74 -13.23
N VAL A 14 3.12 -2.38 -13.34
CA VAL A 14 4.22 -1.90 -14.20
C VAL A 14 3.83 -1.89 -15.68
N GLN A 15 3.02 -2.85 -16.14
CA GLN A 15 2.53 -2.89 -17.53
C GLN A 15 1.56 -1.74 -17.86
N GLU A 16 0.87 -1.20 -16.86
CA GLU A 16 -0.11 -0.12 -17.00
C GLU A 16 0.53 1.28 -16.89
N MET A 17 1.82 1.36 -16.52
CA MET A 17 2.53 2.63 -16.36
C MET A 17 2.89 3.29 -17.70
N PRO A 18 3.00 4.64 -17.74
CA PRO A 18 3.53 5.36 -18.90
C PRO A 18 4.96 4.94 -19.24
N GLN A 19 5.31 4.99 -20.54
CA GLN A 19 6.64 4.59 -21.01
C GLN A 19 7.76 5.54 -20.57
N ASP A 20 7.41 6.79 -20.25
CA ASP A 20 8.29 7.88 -19.82
C ASP A 20 8.34 8.07 -18.29
N ILE A 21 7.78 7.13 -17.53
CA ILE A 21 7.77 7.18 -16.06
C ILE A 21 9.19 7.18 -15.47
N GLY A 22 9.42 8.00 -14.45
CA GLY A 22 10.68 8.06 -13.72
C GLY A 22 10.89 6.87 -12.77
N ILE A 23 12.14 6.59 -12.42
CA ILE A 23 12.46 5.52 -11.48
C ILE A 23 11.94 5.82 -10.06
N GLU A 24 11.94 7.09 -9.67
CA GLU A 24 11.39 7.54 -8.39
C GLU A 24 9.88 7.26 -8.30
N ASP A 25 9.12 7.56 -9.35
CA ASP A 25 7.68 7.32 -9.42
C ASP A 25 7.36 5.81 -9.39
N ILE A 26 8.15 5.00 -10.10
CA ILE A 26 8.03 3.54 -10.06
C ILE A 26 8.21 3.05 -8.61
N MET A 27 9.28 3.50 -7.95
CA MET A 27 9.61 3.08 -6.59
C MET A 27 8.52 3.48 -5.59
N GLU A 28 8.00 4.72 -5.70
CA GLU A 28 6.90 5.20 -4.87
C GLU A 28 5.63 4.34 -5.08
N HIS A 29 5.28 4.09 -6.33
CA HIS A 29 4.10 3.28 -6.66
C HIS A 29 4.20 1.85 -6.11
N LEU A 30 5.35 1.20 -6.28
CA LEU A 30 5.56 -0.15 -5.76
C LEU A 30 5.55 -0.18 -4.23
N TYR A 31 6.09 0.84 -3.57
CA TYR A 31 6.02 0.97 -2.12
C TYR A 31 4.58 1.17 -1.64
N PHE A 32 3.80 2.01 -2.34
CA PHE A 32 2.39 2.21 -2.06
C PHE A 32 1.61 0.90 -2.16
N LEU A 33 1.77 0.14 -3.25
CA LEU A 33 1.14 -1.18 -3.42
C LEU A 33 1.48 -2.13 -2.27
N HIS A 34 2.74 -2.18 -1.86
CA HIS A 34 3.17 -2.97 -0.70
C HIS A 34 2.42 -2.56 0.57
N LYS A 35 2.32 -1.25 0.86
CA LYS A 35 1.63 -0.74 2.05
C LYS A 35 0.13 -1.07 2.04
N VAL A 36 -0.51 -1.02 0.89
CA VAL A 36 -1.92 -1.42 0.73
C VAL A 36 -2.10 -2.90 1.05
N GLU A 37 -1.27 -3.78 0.49
CA GLU A 37 -1.35 -5.22 0.80
C GLU A 37 -1.14 -5.52 2.27
N GLN A 38 -0.18 -4.84 2.91
CA GLN A 38 0.05 -5.00 4.34
C GLN A 38 -1.16 -4.52 5.16
N GLY A 39 -1.80 -3.42 4.77
CA GLY A 39 -3.04 -2.94 5.38
C GLY A 39 -4.18 -3.96 5.25
N LEU A 40 -4.35 -4.58 4.08
CA LEU A 40 -5.36 -5.62 3.89
C LEU A 40 -5.12 -6.84 4.79
N LYS A 41 -3.87 -7.32 4.90
CA LYS A 41 -3.51 -8.41 5.82
C LYS A 41 -3.75 -8.04 7.28
N GLN A 42 -3.51 -6.78 7.66
CA GLN A 42 -3.78 -6.29 9.01
C GLN A 42 -5.29 -6.33 9.31
N VAL A 43 -6.13 -5.93 8.36
CA VAL A 43 -7.59 -6.02 8.49
C VAL A 43 -8.04 -7.47 8.64
N GLU A 44 -7.55 -8.38 7.79
CA GLU A 44 -7.85 -9.82 7.89
C GLU A 44 -7.44 -10.42 9.24
N ALA A 45 -6.33 -9.95 9.82
CA ALA A 45 -5.83 -10.37 11.12
C ALA A 45 -6.51 -9.66 12.31
N ASN A 46 -7.54 -8.82 12.09
CA ASN A 46 -8.12 -7.93 13.10
C ASN A 46 -7.11 -7.02 13.82
N ASN A 47 -5.96 -6.76 13.18
CA ASN A 47 -4.94 -5.84 13.67
C ASN A 47 -5.24 -4.41 13.18
N VAL A 48 -6.32 -3.84 13.70
CA VAL A 48 -6.82 -2.51 13.34
C VAL A 48 -7.00 -1.66 14.58
N ILE A 49 -6.98 -0.34 14.41
CA ILE A 49 -7.25 0.62 15.49
C ILE A 49 -8.55 1.36 15.21
N SER A 50 -9.17 1.92 16.27
CA SER A 50 -10.35 2.75 16.08
C SER A 50 -10.00 4.06 15.36
N HIS A 51 -11.01 4.68 14.74
CA HIS A 51 -10.83 6.02 14.16
C HIS A 51 -10.38 7.07 15.19
N GLN A 52 -10.81 6.94 16.45
CA GLN A 52 -10.41 7.84 17.52
C GLN A 52 -8.93 7.67 17.86
N ASP A 53 -8.44 6.43 17.98
CA ASP A 53 -7.03 6.15 18.24
C ASP A 53 -6.14 6.61 17.08
N ALA A 54 -6.58 6.40 15.84
CA ALA A 54 -5.88 6.91 14.66
C ALA A 54 -5.71 8.43 14.72
N LYS A 55 -6.78 9.18 15.07
CA LYS A 55 -6.73 10.63 15.26
C LYS A 55 -5.74 11.05 16.36
N GLN A 56 -5.62 10.29 17.44
CA GLN A 56 -4.64 10.58 18.49
C GLN A 56 -3.20 10.36 18.02
N ASN A 57 -2.95 9.28 17.27
CA ASN A 57 -1.63 9.01 16.68
C ASN A 57 -1.19 10.12 15.72
N PHE A 58 -2.09 10.61 14.86
CA PHE A 58 -1.77 11.71 13.93
C PHE A 58 -1.36 13.00 14.65
N LYS A 59 -1.93 13.31 15.82
CA LYS A 59 -1.53 14.49 16.60
C LYS A 59 -0.10 14.41 17.13
N GLN A 60 0.43 13.21 17.34
CA GLN A 60 1.80 13.02 17.81
C GLN A 60 2.83 13.24 16.71
N TRP A 61 2.44 13.08 15.44
CA TRP A 61 3.34 13.19 14.29
C TRP A 61 3.62 14.64 13.86
N HIS A 62 2.73 15.57 14.22
CA HIS A 62 2.87 17.01 13.95
C HIS A 62 3.50 17.81 15.12
N LYS A 63 4.17 17.13 16.07
CA LYS A 63 5.04 17.77 17.07
C LYS A 63 6.50 17.62 16.65
#